data_AF-A0A2U9NLM3-F1
#
_entry.id   AF-A0A2U9NLM3-F1
#
_cell.length_a   1.000
_cell.length_b   1.000
_cell.length_c   1.000
_cell.angle_alpha   90.00
_cell.angle_beta   90.00
_cell.angle_gamma   90.00
#
_symmetry.space_group_name_H-M   'P 1'
#
loop_
_entity.id
_entity.type
_entity.pdbx_description
1 polymer ?
#
loop_
_entity_poly.entity_id
_entity_poly.type
_entity_poly.pdbx_seq_one_letter_code
_entity_poly.pdbx_strand_id
1 'polypeptide(L)'
;MVAISPATAGLDDRLVSSIEQFLSGMHISDMNEFLVSWDSIDKDIVDSHDAGLLDSTTSSLAVGVNDCMSLLCDTFINLKMKTDGLVVDLGHDLDSLPRKVKHTHLSALSRSPSPSRAIRSPSPSSSKF
;
A
#
# COMPACT_ATOMS: atom_id res chain seq x y z
N MET A 1 -43.80 8.97 18.19
CA MET A 1 -42.96 8.12 19.05
C MET A 1 -42.64 6.89 18.20
N VAL A 2 -41.50 6.91 17.50
CA VAL A 2 -41.11 5.84 16.57
C VAL A 2 -40.42 4.76 17.42
N ALA A 3 -40.96 3.54 17.39
CA ALA A 3 -40.36 2.41 18.07
C ALA A 3 -39.11 2.00 17.28
N ILE A 4 -37.93 2.12 17.90
CA ILE A 4 -36.69 1.58 17.34
C ILE A 4 -36.82 0.06 17.42
N SER A 5 -36.89 -0.60 16.27
CA SER A 5 -36.90 -2.05 16.21
C SER A 5 -35.51 -2.56 16.65
N PRO A 6 -35.42 -3.53 17.58
CA PRO A 6 -34.14 -4.07 18.03
C PRO A 6 -33.32 -4.73 16.92
N ALA A 7 -33.92 -4.97 15.74
CA ALA A 7 -33.23 -5.49 14.56
C ALA A 7 -32.26 -4.48 13.91
N THR A 8 -32.54 -3.17 14.00
CA THR A 8 -31.65 -2.15 13.43
C THR A 8 -30.62 -1.62 14.42
N ALA A 9 -30.78 -1.93 15.71
CA ALA A 9 -30.00 -1.38 16.84
C ALA A 9 -28.52 -1.81 16.91
N GLY A 10 -27.96 -2.33 15.82
CA GLY A 10 -26.54 -2.62 15.68
C GLY A 10 -26.05 -2.62 14.23
N LEU A 11 -26.89 -2.18 13.28
CA LEU A 11 -26.48 -2.11 11.86
C LEU A 11 -25.43 -1.03 11.66
N ASP A 12 -25.58 0.12 12.31
CA ASP A 12 -24.61 1.22 12.21
C ASP A 12 -23.23 0.80 12.71
N ASP A 13 -23.16 0.15 13.87
CA ASP A 13 -21.89 -0.34 14.44
C ASP A 13 -21.25 -1.40 13.54
N ARG A 14 -22.05 -2.30 12.96
CA ARG A 14 -21.57 -3.32 12.01
C ARG A 14 -21.07 -2.69 10.71
N LEU A 15 -21.76 -1.68 10.20
CA LEU A 15 -21.35 -0.92 9.01
C LEU A 15 -19.99 -0.26 9.24
N VAL A 16 -19.78 0.39 10.38
CA VAL A 16 -18.48 1.01 10.71
C VAL A 16 -17.40 -0.06 10.93
N SER A 17 -17.70 -1.12 11.70
CA SER A 17 -16.75 -2.21 11.95
C SER A 17 -16.35 -2.96 10.68
N SER A 18 -17.21 -2.98 9.65
CA SER A 18 -16.87 -3.59 8.36
C SER A 18 -15.65 -2.94 7.71
N ILE A 19 -15.42 -1.63 7.90
CA ILE A 19 -14.23 -0.92 7.40
C ILE A 19 -12.99 -1.43 8.11
N GLU A 20 -13.05 -1.60 9.42
CA GLU A 20 -11.94 -2.15 10.21
C GLU A 20 -11.63 -3.59 9.78
N GLN A 21 -12.67 -4.42 9.63
CA GLN A 21 -12.54 -5.81 9.17
C GLN A 21 -11.93 -5.89 7.77
N PHE A 22 -12.33 -5.00 6.86
CA PHE A 22 -11.73 -4.89 5.53
C PHE A 22 -10.23 -4.58 5.59
N LEU A 23 -9.85 -3.55 6.37
CA LEU A 23 -8.45 -3.14 6.53
C LEU A 23 -7.62 -4.23 7.21
N SER A 24 -8.16 -4.87 8.25
CA SER A 24 -7.51 -6.00 8.93
C SER A 24 -7.33 -7.19 8.01
N GLY A 25 -8.36 -7.54 7.23
CA GLY A 25 -8.32 -8.63 6.26
C GLY A 25 -7.26 -8.41 5.18
N MET A 26 -7.14 -7.19 4.67
CA MET A 26 -6.06 -6.84 3.74
C MET A 26 -4.67 -6.97 4.37
N HIS A 27 -4.51 -6.50 5.62
CA HIS A 27 -3.23 -6.58 6.32
C HIS A 27 -2.77 -8.03 6.54
N ILE A 28 -3.68 -8.95 6.86
CA ILE A 28 -3.38 -10.37 7.06
C ILE A 28 -3.51 -11.21 5.78
N SER A 29 -3.93 -10.60 4.66
CA SER A 29 -4.24 -11.28 3.39
C SER A 29 -5.30 -12.38 3.49
N ASP A 30 -6.26 -12.24 4.41
CA ASP A 30 -7.43 -13.12 4.56
C ASP A 30 -8.70 -12.27 4.64
N MET A 31 -9.51 -12.31 3.57
CA MET A 31 -10.73 -11.51 3.44
C MET A 31 -11.99 -12.29 3.80
N ASN A 32 -11.89 -13.55 4.22
CA ASN A 32 -13.07 -14.41 4.40
C ASN A 32 -14.01 -13.88 5.49
N GLU A 33 -13.44 -13.43 6.62
CA GLU A 33 -14.23 -12.87 7.72
C GLU A 33 -15.00 -11.62 7.29
N PHE A 34 -14.31 -10.70 6.60
CA PHE A 34 -14.94 -9.51 6.05
C PHE A 34 -16.07 -9.85 5.07
N LEU A 35 -15.84 -10.77 4.12
CA LEU A 35 -16.83 -11.13 3.10
C LEU A 35 -18.10 -11.75 3.72
N VAL A 36 -17.94 -12.64 4.70
CA VAL A 36 -19.08 -13.24 5.42
C VAL A 36 -19.85 -12.18 6.21
N SER A 37 -19.14 -11.30 6.90
CA SER A 37 -19.75 -10.19 7.66
C SER A 37 -20.50 -9.22 6.74
N TRP A 38 -19.89 -8.86 5.60
CA TRP A 38 -20.46 -7.95 4.62
C TRP A 38 -21.72 -8.52 3.96
N ASP A 39 -21.72 -9.80 3.57
CA ASP A 39 -22.90 -10.47 3.00
C ASP A 39 -24.08 -10.47 3.99
N SER A 40 -23.79 -10.69 5.28
CA SER A 40 -24.80 -10.58 6.33
C SER A 40 -25.31 -9.15 6.50
N ILE A 41 -24.45 -8.13 6.41
CA ILE A 41 -24.84 -6.73 6.51
C ILE A 41 -25.73 -6.33 5.33
N ASP A 42 -25.33 -6.69 4.11
CA ASP A 42 -26.08 -6.41 2.88
C ASP A 42 -27.50 -6.98 2.97
N LYS A 43 -27.60 -8.27 3.34
CA LYS A 43 -28.89 -8.92 3.54
C LYS A 43 -29.74 -8.22 4.60
N ASP A 44 -29.17 -7.89 5.75
CA ASP A 44 -29.94 -7.26 6.83
C ASP A 44 -30.41 -5.84 6.45
N ILE A 45 -29.64 -5.11 5.63
CA ILE A 45 -30.03 -3.81 5.09
C ILE A 45 -31.19 -3.97 4.10
N VAL A 46 -31.10 -4.91 3.16
CA VAL A 46 -32.15 -5.19 2.17
C VAL A 46 -33.44 -5.62 2.87
N ASP A 47 -33.36 -6.59 3.78
CA ASP A 47 -34.52 -7.09 4.53
C ASP A 47 -35.16 -5.98 5.38
N SER A 48 -34.35 -5.11 6.01
CA SER A 48 -34.85 -3.97 6.80
C SER A 48 -35.45 -2.86 5.95
N HIS A 49 -34.89 -2.62 4.77
CA HIS A 49 -35.41 -1.65 3.82
C HIS A 49 -36.78 -2.09 3.29
N ASP A 50 -36.91 -3.34 2.85
CA ASP A 50 -38.15 -3.90 2.31
C ASP A 50 -39.26 -3.96 3.38
N ALA A 51 -38.89 -4.18 4.64
CA ALA A 51 -39.81 -4.12 5.78
C ALA A 51 -40.21 -2.68 6.18
N GLY A 52 -39.58 -1.64 5.61
CA GLY A 52 -39.79 -0.25 6.00
C GLY A 52 -39.28 0.08 7.41
N LEU A 53 -38.34 -0.71 7.92
CA LEU A 53 -37.76 -0.58 9.26
C LEU A 53 -36.44 0.18 9.27
N LEU A 54 -35.82 0.37 8.09
CA LEU A 54 -34.57 1.07 7.96
C LEU A 54 -34.78 2.58 8.13
N ASP A 55 -34.08 3.19 9.10
CA ASP A 55 -34.14 4.63 9.27
C ASP A 55 -33.26 5.36 8.22
N SER A 56 -33.53 6.65 8.03
CA SER A 56 -32.81 7.46 7.04
C SER A 56 -31.33 7.63 7.36
N THR A 57 -30.96 7.57 8.64
CA THR A 57 -29.58 7.78 9.11
C THR A 57 -28.74 6.55 8.79
N THR A 58 -29.20 5.36 9.16
CA THR A 58 -28.61 4.07 8.82
C THR A 58 -28.54 3.89 7.31
N SER A 59 -29.59 4.26 6.57
CA SER A 59 -29.58 4.18 5.11
C SER A 59 -28.49 5.09 4.50
N SER A 60 -28.39 6.34 4.96
CA SER A 60 -27.33 7.25 4.53
C SER A 60 -25.93 6.74 4.91
N LEU A 61 -25.79 6.12 6.08
CA LEU A 61 -24.53 5.54 6.53
C LEU A 61 -24.14 4.35 5.65
N ALA A 62 -25.07 3.46 5.33
CA ALA A 62 -24.84 2.31 4.45
C ALA A 62 -24.31 2.75 3.07
N VAL A 63 -24.93 3.77 2.48
CA VAL A 63 -24.46 4.36 1.21
C VAL A 63 -23.06 4.93 1.37
N GLY A 64 -22.81 5.71 2.42
CA GLY A 64 -21.49 6.31 2.67
C GLY A 64 -20.39 5.27 2.89
N VAL A 65 -20.68 4.18 3.59
CA VAL A 65 -19.74 3.06 3.79
C VAL A 65 -19.48 2.33 2.47
N ASN A 66 -20.52 2.08 1.67
CA ASN A 66 -20.38 1.46 0.35
C ASN A 66 -19.49 2.31 -0.59
N ASP A 67 -19.71 3.62 -0.62
CA ASP A 67 -18.90 4.55 -1.42
C ASP A 67 -17.43 4.57 -0.94
N CYS A 68 -17.22 4.57 0.37
CA CYS A 68 -15.89 4.48 0.98
C CYS A 68 -15.18 3.19 0.57
N MET A 69 -15.84 2.04 0.68
CA MET A 69 -15.28 0.73 0.28
C MET A 69 -14.93 0.70 -1.20
N SER A 70 -15.79 1.25 -2.06
CA SER A 70 -15.55 1.34 -3.50
C SER A 70 -14.29 2.17 -3.78
N LEU A 71 -14.15 3.33 -3.15
CA LEU A 71 -12.98 4.20 -3.29
C LEU A 71 -11.69 3.50 -2.82
N LEU A 72 -11.75 2.77 -1.70
CA LEU A 72 -10.61 2.01 -1.20
C LEU A 72 -10.20 0.94 -2.21
N CYS A 73 -11.13 0.12 -2.68
CA CYS A 73 -10.88 -0.90 -3.69
C CYS A 73 -10.24 -0.32 -4.96
N ASP A 74 -10.81 0.77 -5.51
CA ASP A 74 -10.25 1.46 -6.68
C ASP A 74 -8.84 1.97 -6.42
N THR A 75 -8.59 2.53 -5.23
CA THR A 75 -7.27 3.03 -4.84
C THR A 75 -6.25 1.90 -4.79
N PHE A 76 -6.57 0.77 -4.17
CA PHE A 76 -5.67 -0.38 -4.08
C PHE A 76 -5.41 -1.04 -5.43
N ILE A 77 -6.43 -1.16 -6.29
CA ILE A 77 -6.27 -1.68 -7.66
C ILE A 77 -5.34 -0.75 -8.46
N ASN A 78 -5.56 0.56 -8.40
CA ASN A 78 -4.72 1.54 -9.09
C ASN A 78 -3.28 1.56 -8.56
N LEU A 79 -3.09 1.39 -7.25
CA LEU A 79 -1.76 1.29 -6.66
C LEU A 79 -1.04 0.04 -7.16
N LYS A 80 -1.71 -1.12 -7.18
CA LYS A 80 -1.16 -2.36 -7.70
C LYS A 80 -0.73 -2.23 -9.16
N MET A 81 -1.58 -1.67 -10.02
CA MET A 81 -1.25 -1.45 -11.44
C MET A 81 -0.01 -0.57 -11.63
N LYS A 82 0.14 0.47 -10.80
CA LYS A 82 1.34 1.33 -10.84
C LYS A 82 2.60 0.58 -10.38
N THR A 83 2.51 -0.22 -9.33
CA THR A 83 3.62 -1.04 -8.85
C THR A 83 4.05 -2.07 -9.89
N ASP A 84 3.09 -2.75 -10.53
CA ASP A 84 3.37 -3.73 -11.58
C ASP A 84 4.09 -3.08 -12.78
N GLY A 85 3.67 -1.88 -13.17
CA GLY A 85 4.36 -1.10 -14.21
C GLY A 85 5.81 -0.79 -13.84
N LEU A 86 6.06 -0.31 -12.61
CA LEU A 86 7.41 -0.01 -12.12
C LEU A 86 8.31 -1.26 -12.07
N VAL A 87 7.74 -2.42 -11.74
CA VAL A 87 8.48 -3.69 -11.73
C VAL A 87 8.91 -4.08 -13.15
N VAL A 88 8.04 -3.90 -14.14
CA VAL A 88 8.34 -4.19 -15.55
C VAL A 88 9.43 -3.24 -16.07
N ASP A 89 9.30 -1.94 -15.79
CA ASP A 89 10.29 -0.93 -16.19
C ASP A 89 11.67 -1.22 -15.58
N LEU A 90 11.71 -1.54 -14.27
CA LEU A 90 12.95 -1.91 -13.59
C LEU A 90 13.57 -3.18 -14.17
N GLY A 91 12.75 -4.18 -14.52
CA GLY A 91 13.22 -5.40 -15.20
C GLY A 91 13.90 -5.08 -16.54
N HIS A 92 13.26 -4.22 -17.34
CA HIS A 92 13.83 -3.75 -18.61
C HIS A 92 15.14 -2.98 -18.43
N ASP A 93 15.21 -2.08 -17.44
CA ASP A 93 16.42 -1.33 -17.14
C ASP A 93 17.57 -2.26 -16.72
N LEU A 94 17.30 -3.27 -15.89
CA LEU A 94 18.28 -4.26 -15.47
C LEU A 94 18.76 -5.16 -16.62
N ASP A 95 17.88 -5.53 -17.56
CA ASP A 95 18.25 -6.31 -18.75
C ASP A 95 19.01 -5.46 -19.79
N SER A 96 18.75 -4.16 -19.84
CA SER A 96 19.43 -3.21 -20.73
C SER A 96 20.87 -2.89 -20.30
N LEU A 97 21.23 -3.17 -19.04
CA LEU A 97 22.58 -2.98 -18.55
C LEU A 97 23.55 -3.85 -19.36
N PRO A 98 24.63 -3.28 -19.92
CA PRO A 98 25.59 -4.04 -20.70
C PRO A 98 26.16 -5.14 -19.82
N ARG A 99 25.75 -6.38 -20.10
CA ARG A 99 26.31 -7.59 -19.51
C ARG A 99 27.79 -7.51 -19.80
N LYS A 100 28.61 -7.17 -18.79
CA LYS A 100 30.08 -7.20 -18.90
C LYS A 100 30.43 -8.62 -19.27
N VAL A 101 30.51 -8.89 -20.57
CA VAL A 101 31.01 -10.14 -21.07
C VAL A 101 32.46 -10.11 -20.65
N LYS A 102 32.78 -10.90 -19.62
CA LYS A 102 34.13 -11.45 -19.44
C LYS A 102 34.40 -12.32 -20.67
N HIS A 103 34.57 -11.68 -21.82
CA HIS A 103 35.39 -12.27 -22.85
C HIS A 103 36.80 -12.14 -22.32
N THR A 104 37.25 -13.26 -21.81
CA THR A 104 38.64 -13.68 -21.77
C THR A 104 39.28 -13.37 -23.13
N HIS A 105 39.72 -12.13 -23.31
CA HIS A 105 40.75 -11.79 -24.26
C HIS A 105 41.79 -11.00 -23.48
N LEU A 106 42.82 -11.75 -23.05
CA LEU A 106 44.15 -11.22 -22.86
C LEU A 106 44.49 -10.31 -24.04
N SER A 107 44.48 -8.99 -23.85
CA SER A 107 45.23 -8.05 -24.67
C SER A 107 45.24 -6.66 -24.03
N ALA A 108 46.41 -6.36 -23.46
CA ALA A 108 47.02 -5.05 -23.30
C ALA A 108 46.42 -4.01 -22.31
N LEU A 109 47.15 -3.87 -21.21
CA LEU A 109 47.68 -2.59 -20.68
C LEU A 109 46.67 -1.49 -20.36
N SER A 110 46.19 -1.46 -19.11
CA SER A 110 45.94 -0.18 -18.44
C SER A 110 46.70 -0.15 -17.13
N ARG A 111 47.84 0.54 -17.17
CA ARG A 111 48.73 0.77 -16.03
C ARG A 111 47.98 1.63 -15.02
N SER A 112 47.82 1.09 -13.82
CA SER A 112 47.53 1.87 -12.62
C SER A 112 48.59 2.99 -12.49
N PRO A 113 48.20 4.27 -12.41
CA PRO A 113 49.13 5.30 -11.96
C PRO A 113 49.32 5.08 -10.46
N SER A 114 50.48 4.54 -10.09
CA SER A 114 50.91 4.53 -8.70
C SER A 114 50.94 5.98 -8.18
N PRO A 115 50.42 6.29 -6.98
CA PRO A 115 50.55 7.61 -6.39
C PRO A 115 52.02 7.81 -6.01
N SER A 116 52.71 8.65 -6.77
CA SER A 116 54.07 9.08 -6.46
C SER A 116 54.09 9.83 -5.13
N ARG A 117 54.78 9.22 -4.17
CA ARG A 117 55.02 9.70 -2.81
C ARG A 117 56.17 10.71 -2.81
N ALA A 118 55.84 12.00 -2.74
CA ALA A 118 56.64 13.10 -2.15
C ALA A 118 55.76 14.36 -2.29
N ILE A 119 55.56 15.21 -1.27
CA ILE A 119 56.53 16.23 -0.87
C ILE A 119 56.17 16.71 0.55
N ARG A 120 57.13 16.55 1.46
CA ARG A 120 57.56 17.44 2.55
C ARG A 120 56.52 18.46 3.06
N SER A 121 55.95 18.18 4.23
CA SER A 121 55.45 19.19 5.15
C SER A 121 56.64 19.98 5.74
N PRO A 122 56.71 21.31 5.59
CA PRO A 122 57.61 22.13 6.39
C PRO A 122 57.00 22.37 7.78
N SER A 123 57.78 22.12 8.82
CA SER A 123 57.45 22.52 10.19
C SER A 123 57.53 24.04 10.33
N PRO A 124 56.60 24.71 11.02
CA PRO A 124 56.86 26.03 11.58
C PRO A 124 57.42 25.89 13.01
N SER A 125 58.60 26.49 13.20
CA SER A 125 59.26 26.72 14.49
C SER A 125 58.45 27.59 15.43
N SER A 126 58.62 27.29 16.72
CA SER A 126 58.27 28.14 17.86
C SER A 126 58.91 29.53 17.78
N SER A 127 58.14 30.57 18.07
CA SER A 127 58.63 31.90 18.45
C SER A 127 57.98 32.28 19.77
N LYS A 128 58.80 32.58 20.77
CA LYS A 128 58.42 33.20 22.04
C LYS A 128 58.35 34.71 21.84
N PHE A 129 57.33 35.36 22.40
CA PHE A 129 57.47 36.51 23.30
C PHE A 129 56.20 36.62 24.15
#